data_AF-D5VIS1-F1
#
_entry.id   AF-D5VIS1-F1
#
_cell.length_a   1.000
_cell.length_b   1.000
_cell.length_c   1.000
_cell.angle_alpha   90.00
_cell.angle_beta   90.00
_cell.angle_gamma   90.00
#
_symmetry.space_group_name_H-M   'P 1'
#
loop_
_entity.id
_entity.type
_entity.pdbx_description
1 polymer ?
#
loop_
_entity_poly.entity_id
_entity_poly.type
_entity_poly.pdbx_seq_one_letter_code
_entity_poly.pdbx_strand_id
1 'polypeptide(L)'
;MTRMIPYVALGAAAFLVAGAAGASTVVLGGGYANECSDAALGGRSDDRAVVVCTTALELETLSFRDRARTYVNRGVLQMRQRQFEAARADFDQASTIDPDLGEAYVNRGATLVGEARYQDGMAQIDKGLSLGVKDPERALFNRALAHEGLGDLRAAYQDYAKAAELNPEWAAPKTELARFTVKRP
;
A
#
# COMPACT_ATOMS: atom_id res chain seq x y z
N MET A 1 18.74 -33.09 -30.53
CA MET A 1 19.62 -32.24 -29.70
C MET A 1 19.40 -30.79 -30.08
N THR A 2 18.55 -30.09 -29.35
CA THR A 2 18.40 -28.63 -29.49
C THR A 2 18.11 -28.09 -28.12
N ARG A 3 19.15 -27.63 -27.43
CA ARG A 3 19.04 -26.98 -26.12
C ARG A 3 18.44 -25.58 -26.35
N MET A 4 17.17 -25.39 -25.97
CA MET A 4 16.57 -24.07 -25.88
C MET A 4 16.92 -23.47 -24.52
N ILE A 5 17.82 -22.49 -24.54
CA ILE A 5 18.16 -21.65 -23.39
C ILE A 5 17.02 -20.63 -23.24
N PRO A 6 16.32 -20.56 -22.09
CA PRO A 6 15.37 -19.48 -21.88
C PRO A 6 16.15 -18.20 -21.62
N TYR A 7 16.01 -17.23 -22.52
CA TYR A 7 16.37 -15.84 -22.22
C TYR A 7 15.41 -15.36 -21.12
N VAL A 8 15.85 -15.45 -19.88
CA VAL A 8 15.26 -14.72 -18.76
C VAL A 8 15.59 -13.25 -19.02
N ALA A 9 14.68 -12.54 -19.69
CA ALA A 9 14.64 -11.11 -19.57
C ALA A 9 14.21 -10.81 -18.12
N LEU A 10 15.19 -10.77 -17.22
CA LEU A 10 15.10 -10.04 -15.97
C LEU A 10 14.96 -8.57 -16.36
N GLY A 11 13.77 -8.19 -16.82
CA GLY A 11 13.34 -6.81 -16.79
C GLY A 11 13.36 -6.45 -15.33
N ALA A 12 14.29 -5.56 -14.94
CA ALA A 12 14.31 -4.96 -13.62
C ALA A 12 12.89 -4.49 -13.34
N ALA A 13 12.18 -5.19 -12.45
CA ALA A 13 10.89 -4.74 -11.96
C ALA A 13 11.18 -3.36 -11.36
N ALA A 14 10.83 -2.31 -12.10
CA ALA A 14 10.90 -0.97 -11.57
C ALA A 14 10.05 -1.03 -10.29
N PHE A 15 10.69 -0.80 -9.14
CA PHE A 15 10.06 -0.82 -7.82
C PHE A 15 9.03 0.32 -7.73
N LEU A 16 7.92 0.16 -8.44
CA LEU A 16 6.72 0.93 -8.29
C LEU A 16 5.98 0.27 -7.12
N VAL A 17 6.30 0.69 -5.89
CA VAL A 17 5.31 0.56 -4.82
C VAL A 17 4.11 1.32 -5.35
N ALA A 18 3.00 0.63 -5.67
CA ALA A 18 1.78 1.34 -6.01
C ALA A 18 1.52 2.28 -4.84
N GLY A 19 1.29 3.55 -5.16
CA GLY A 19 0.96 4.55 -4.14
C GLY A 19 -0.05 3.96 -3.16
N ALA A 20 0.12 4.31 -1.88
CA ALA A 20 -0.66 3.80 -0.75
C ALA A 20 -2.10 3.39 -1.13
N ALA A 21 -2.57 2.26 -0.60
CA ALA A 21 -3.99 1.96 -0.56
C ALA A 21 -4.70 3.23 -0.10
N GLY A 22 -5.58 3.78 -0.94
CA GLY A 22 -5.99 5.18 -0.82
C GLY A 22 -6.51 5.39 0.58
N ALA A 23 -5.96 6.42 1.21
CA ALA A 23 -6.13 6.73 2.61
C ALA A 23 -7.59 7.08 2.91
N SER A 24 -8.47 6.09 3.00
CA SER A 24 -9.84 6.27 3.46
C SER A 24 -9.97 6.31 4.97
N THR A 25 -8.86 6.70 5.56
CA THR A 25 -8.65 7.30 6.86
C THR A 25 -9.07 8.77 6.86
N VAL A 26 -10.23 9.05 6.25
CA VAL A 26 -10.83 10.39 6.28
C VAL A 26 -11.10 10.74 7.73
N VAL A 27 -10.48 11.81 8.18
CA VAL A 27 -10.79 12.44 9.47
C VAL A 27 -11.82 13.54 9.23
N LEU A 28 -12.95 13.43 9.93
CA LEU A 28 -14.08 14.35 9.80
C LEU A 28 -13.91 15.54 10.75
N GLY A 29 -13.90 16.75 10.22
CA GLY A 29 -13.80 18.00 10.99
C GLY A 29 -12.93 19.06 10.29
N GLY A 30 -12.87 20.27 10.85
CA GLY A 30 -11.92 21.30 10.41
C GLY A 30 -10.75 21.36 11.40
N GLY A 31 -9.55 20.99 10.96
CA GLY A 31 -8.35 20.92 11.81
C GLY A 31 -7.16 20.31 11.07
N TYR A 32 -6.01 20.26 11.74
CA TYR A 32 -4.78 19.66 11.25
C TYR A 32 -4.95 18.19 10.86
N ALA A 33 -5.78 17.42 11.56
CA ALA A 33 -6.04 16.03 11.17
C ALA A 33 -6.76 15.92 9.82
N ASN A 34 -7.65 16.87 9.50
CA ASN A 34 -8.30 16.94 8.21
C ASN A 34 -7.34 17.39 7.11
N GLU A 35 -6.51 18.43 7.36
CA GLU A 35 -5.45 18.83 6.43
C GLU A 35 -4.43 17.70 6.17
N CYS A 36 -4.11 16.92 7.21
CA CYS A 36 -3.26 15.73 7.12
C CYS A 36 -3.91 14.68 6.21
N SER A 37 -5.20 14.41 6.41
CA SER A 37 -5.98 13.50 5.56
C SER A 37 -6.00 13.96 4.10
N ASP A 38 -6.25 15.24 3.85
CA ASP A 38 -6.25 15.81 2.50
C ASP A 38 -4.88 15.74 1.84
N ALA A 39 -3.80 15.96 2.60
CA ALA A 39 -2.44 15.81 2.11
C ALA A 39 -2.13 14.37 1.71
N ALA A 40 -2.52 13.39 2.54
CA ALA A 40 -2.34 11.98 2.26
C ALA A 40 -3.16 11.53 1.03
N LEU A 41 -4.43 11.93 0.95
CA LEU A 41 -5.32 11.64 -0.17
C LEU A 41 -4.87 12.30 -1.48
N GLY A 42 -4.45 13.56 -1.40
CA GLY A 42 -4.00 14.37 -2.54
C GLY A 42 -2.63 13.97 -3.10
N GLY A 43 -2.02 12.90 -2.60
CA GLY A 43 -0.76 12.40 -3.15
C GLY A 43 0.48 13.17 -2.71
N ARG A 44 0.38 14.06 -1.71
CA ARG A 44 1.54 14.87 -1.27
C ARG A 44 2.64 13.99 -0.65
N SER A 45 3.85 14.54 -0.63
CA SER A 45 5.05 13.90 -0.06
C SER A 45 6.07 14.91 0.46
N ASP A 46 5.70 16.19 0.64
CA ASP A 46 6.58 17.20 1.23
C ASP A 46 6.55 17.19 2.76
N ASP A 47 7.61 17.69 3.38
CA ASP A 47 7.79 17.65 4.84
C ASP A 47 6.70 18.41 5.60
N ARG A 48 6.14 19.47 5.01
CA ARG A 48 5.01 20.18 5.61
C ARG A 48 3.80 19.26 5.79
N ALA A 49 3.55 18.32 4.87
CA ALA A 49 2.46 17.35 5.01
C ALA A 49 2.64 16.50 6.29
N VAL A 50 3.85 16.00 6.52
CA VAL A 50 4.19 15.18 7.68
C VAL A 50 4.08 16.00 8.97
N VAL A 51 4.58 17.24 8.96
CA VAL A 51 4.48 18.17 10.11
C VAL A 51 3.03 18.42 10.50
N VAL A 52 2.14 18.69 9.53
CA VAL A 52 0.71 18.91 9.79
C VAL A 52 0.10 17.70 10.51
N CYS A 53 0.41 16.48 10.08
CA CYS A 53 -0.06 15.27 10.76
C CYS A 53 0.51 15.13 12.18
N THR A 54 1.78 15.46 12.39
CA THR A 54 2.40 15.46 13.73
C THR A 54 1.71 16.46 14.65
N THR A 55 1.49 17.68 14.19
CA THR A 55 0.76 18.72 14.93
C THR A 55 -0.63 18.23 15.32
N ALA A 56 -1.34 17.56 14.42
CA ALA A 56 -2.64 16.98 14.72
C ALA A 56 -2.58 15.95 15.85
N LEU A 57 -1.60 15.04 15.81
CA LEU A 57 -1.45 13.98 16.81
C LEU A 57 -1.07 14.51 18.20
N GLU A 58 -0.31 15.60 18.25
CA GLU A 58 0.20 16.21 19.48
C GLU A 58 -0.79 17.19 20.12
N LEU A 59 -1.45 18.03 19.32
CA LEU A 59 -2.21 19.17 19.82
C LEU A 59 -3.73 18.98 19.77
N GLU A 60 -4.24 18.14 18.86
CA GLU A 60 -5.68 17.98 18.70
C GLU A 60 -6.25 16.89 19.62
N THR A 61 -7.45 17.16 20.14
CA THR A 61 -8.24 16.15 20.83
C THR A 61 -8.97 15.30 19.81
N LEU A 62 -8.33 14.19 19.41
CA LEU A 62 -8.85 13.26 18.42
C LEU A 62 -9.64 12.13 19.08
N SER A 63 -10.72 11.69 18.42
CA SER A 63 -11.34 10.40 18.73
C SER A 63 -10.32 9.28 18.51
N PHE A 64 -10.50 8.11 19.15
CA PHE A 64 -9.54 7.01 18.96
C PHE A 64 -9.42 6.58 17.49
N ARG A 65 -10.54 6.59 16.74
CA ARG A 65 -10.57 6.28 15.31
C ARG A 65 -9.83 7.33 14.49
N ASP A 66 -10.06 8.62 14.76
CA ASP A 66 -9.38 9.68 14.03
C ASP A 66 -7.89 9.71 14.34
N ARG A 67 -7.50 9.40 15.58
CA ARG A 67 -6.09 9.25 15.96
C ARG A 67 -5.42 8.12 15.17
N ALA A 68 -6.04 6.93 15.13
CA ALA A 68 -5.52 5.79 14.35
C ALA A 68 -5.39 6.16 12.85
N ARG A 69 -6.41 6.83 12.31
CA ARG A 69 -6.43 7.30 10.92
C ARG A 69 -5.36 8.35 10.62
N THR A 70 -5.11 9.29 11.54
CA THR A 70 -4.05 10.29 11.39
C THR A 70 -2.66 9.64 11.42
N TYR A 71 -2.44 8.61 12.24
CA TYR A 71 -1.21 7.81 12.16
C TYR A 71 -1.07 7.13 10.79
N VAL A 72 -2.13 6.49 10.26
CA VAL A 72 -2.08 5.92 8.89
C VAL A 72 -1.76 6.99 7.84
N ASN A 73 -2.40 8.17 7.92
CA ASN A 73 -2.16 9.27 6.98
C ASN A 73 -0.70 9.73 7.01
N ARG A 74 -0.13 9.92 8.21
CA ARG A 74 1.28 10.31 8.36
C ARG A 74 2.22 9.23 7.84
N GLY A 75 1.96 7.97 8.19
CA GLY A 75 2.73 6.82 7.71
C GLY A 75 2.72 6.70 6.18
N VAL A 76 1.58 6.98 5.53
CA VAL A 76 1.49 7.01 4.06
C VAL A 76 2.37 8.10 3.45
N LEU A 77 2.39 9.30 4.04
CA LEU A 77 3.24 10.40 3.58
C LEU A 77 4.73 10.04 3.74
N GLN A 78 5.11 9.48 4.89
CA GLN A 78 6.47 9.01 5.16
C GLN A 78 6.90 7.87 4.23
N MET A 79 5.99 6.93 3.93
CA MET A 79 6.25 5.84 2.98
C MET A 79 6.56 6.40 1.58
N ARG A 80 5.84 7.42 1.12
CA ARG A 80 6.12 8.10 -0.17
C ARG A 80 7.47 8.80 -0.17
N GLN A 81 7.92 9.29 0.99
CA GLN A 81 9.26 9.83 1.21
C GLN A 81 10.34 8.73 1.37
N ARG A 82 9.98 7.45 1.25
CA ARG A 82 10.84 6.28 1.51
C ARG A 82 11.38 6.20 2.95
N GLN A 83 10.72 6.87 3.90
CA GLN A 83 11.00 6.76 5.33
C GLN A 83 10.28 5.53 5.89
N PHE A 84 10.68 4.34 5.42
CA PHE A 84 9.95 3.10 5.67
C PHE A 84 9.88 2.70 7.15
N GLU A 85 10.94 2.95 7.93
CA GLU A 85 10.94 2.69 9.37
C GLU A 85 9.90 3.55 10.10
N ALA A 86 9.88 4.85 9.82
CA ALA A 86 8.92 5.77 10.42
C ALA A 86 7.48 5.41 10.01
N ALA A 87 7.27 5.10 8.73
CA ALA A 87 5.98 4.67 8.23
C ALA A 87 5.47 3.40 8.93
N ARG A 88 6.33 2.39 9.09
CA ARG A 88 5.98 1.17 9.84
C ARG A 88 5.62 1.47 11.29
N ALA A 89 6.38 2.35 11.95
CA ALA A 89 6.10 2.74 13.33
C ALA A 89 4.71 3.40 13.45
N ASP A 90 4.34 4.26 12.51
CA ASP A 90 3.01 4.87 12.48
C ASP A 90 1.90 3.86 12.21
N PHE A 91 2.09 2.88 11.32
CA PHE A 91 1.11 1.80 11.12
C PHE A 91 1.00 0.86 12.33
N ASP A 92 2.09 0.64 13.06
CA ASP A 92 2.10 -0.11 14.31
C ASP A 92 1.29 0.64 15.40
N GLN A 93 1.44 1.96 15.50
CA GLN A 93 0.61 2.78 16.39
C GLN A 93 -0.87 2.74 15.98
N ALA A 94 -1.18 2.89 14.69
CA ALA A 94 -2.55 2.86 14.19
C ALA A 94 -3.25 1.53 14.51
N SER A 95 -2.59 0.39 14.24
CA SER A 95 -3.13 -0.94 14.51
C SER A 95 -3.20 -1.29 16.00
N THR A 96 -2.41 -0.62 16.85
CA THR A 96 -2.54 -0.73 18.31
C THR A 96 -3.78 0.01 18.81
N ILE A 97 -4.10 1.17 18.22
CA ILE A 97 -5.25 2.00 18.62
C ILE A 97 -6.56 1.45 18.06
N ASP A 98 -6.55 1.01 16.81
CA ASP A 98 -7.69 0.42 16.12
C ASP A 98 -7.26 -0.88 15.40
N PRO A 99 -7.34 -2.03 16.09
CA PRO A 99 -6.94 -3.33 15.54
C PRO A 99 -7.78 -3.81 14.36
N ASP A 100 -8.95 -3.20 14.13
CA ASP A 100 -9.85 -3.54 13.03
C ASP A 100 -9.66 -2.61 11.81
N LEU A 101 -8.72 -1.64 11.89
CA LEU A 101 -8.39 -0.73 10.79
C LEU A 101 -7.52 -1.44 9.74
N GLY A 102 -8.18 -2.10 8.77
CA GLY A 102 -7.52 -2.85 7.70
C GLY A 102 -6.47 -2.04 6.92
N GLU A 103 -6.69 -0.74 6.72
CA GLU A 103 -5.75 0.15 6.04
C GLU A 103 -4.39 0.25 6.73
N ALA A 104 -4.32 0.12 8.06
CA ALA A 104 -3.05 0.11 8.79
C ALA A 104 -2.20 -1.10 8.38
N TYR A 105 -2.82 -2.28 8.31
CA TYR A 105 -2.15 -3.52 7.92
C TYR A 105 -1.76 -3.52 6.43
N VAL A 106 -2.65 -3.09 5.54
CA VAL A 106 -2.32 -3.03 4.10
C VAL A 106 -1.16 -2.08 3.84
N ASN A 107 -1.15 -0.88 4.43
CA ASN A 107 -0.07 0.08 4.20
C ASN A 107 1.25 -0.34 4.86
N ARG A 108 1.20 -1.00 6.02
CA ARG A 108 2.38 -1.67 6.59
C ARG A 108 2.92 -2.74 5.67
N GLY A 109 2.04 -3.56 5.10
CA GLY A 109 2.40 -4.60 4.15
C GLY A 109 3.02 -4.04 2.87
N ALA A 110 2.42 -2.98 2.31
CA ALA A 110 2.99 -2.26 1.16
C ALA A 110 4.37 -1.68 1.45
N THR A 111 4.59 -1.16 2.67
CA THR A 111 5.90 -0.67 3.12
C THR A 111 6.93 -1.79 3.16
N LEU A 112 6.57 -2.95 3.73
CA LEU A 112 7.43 -4.14 3.77
C LEU A 112 7.76 -4.66 2.36
N VAL A 113 6.79 -4.65 1.44
CA VAL A 113 7.03 -4.97 0.01
C VAL A 113 8.03 -3.99 -0.61
N GLY A 114 7.91 -2.69 -0.30
CA GLY A 114 8.89 -1.66 -0.70
C GLY A 114 10.30 -1.89 -0.14
N GLU A 115 10.41 -2.53 1.03
CA GLU A 115 11.65 -3.01 1.65
C GLU A 115 12.09 -4.39 1.12
N ALA A 116 11.45 -4.94 0.09
CA ALA A 116 11.65 -6.30 -0.44
C ALA A 116 11.41 -7.44 0.57
N ARG A 117 10.70 -7.17 1.67
CA ARG A 117 10.26 -8.16 2.67
C ARG A 117 8.92 -8.75 2.26
N TYR A 118 8.91 -9.48 1.14
CA TYR A 118 7.68 -9.88 0.46
C TYR A 118 6.77 -10.80 1.29
N GLN A 119 7.32 -11.81 1.97
CA GLN A 119 6.52 -12.73 2.80
C GLN A 119 5.84 -12.00 3.96
N ASP A 120 6.58 -11.15 4.66
CA ASP A 120 6.04 -10.34 5.76
C ASP A 120 4.98 -9.36 5.24
N GLY A 121 5.26 -8.72 4.09
CA GLY A 121 4.34 -7.79 3.44
C GLY A 121 3.02 -8.45 3.04
N MET A 122 3.07 -9.62 2.43
CA MET A 122 1.87 -10.40 2.10
C MET A 122 1.04 -10.73 3.32
N ALA A 123 1.66 -11.21 4.41
CA ALA A 123 0.93 -11.54 5.63
C ALA A 123 0.16 -10.34 6.21
N GLN A 124 0.75 -9.13 6.13
CA GLN A 124 0.06 -7.91 6.55
C GLN A 124 -1.06 -7.52 5.57
N ILE A 125 -0.83 -7.63 4.26
CA ILE A 125 -1.85 -7.31 3.26
C ILE A 125 -3.06 -8.25 3.37
N ASP A 126 -2.82 -9.55 3.55
CA ASP A 126 -3.87 -10.55 3.75
C ASP A 126 -4.69 -10.27 5.00
N LYS A 127 -4.01 -9.90 6.10
CA LYS A 127 -4.70 -9.48 7.33
C LYS A 127 -5.58 -8.25 7.08
N GLY A 128 -5.06 -7.22 6.42
CA GLY A 128 -5.83 -6.01 6.11
C GLY A 128 -7.03 -6.29 5.21
N LEU A 129 -6.85 -7.09 4.15
CA LEU A 129 -7.94 -7.54 3.28
C LEU A 129 -9.03 -8.31 4.06
N SER A 130 -8.65 -9.16 5.03
CA SER A 130 -9.59 -9.93 5.86
C SER A 130 -10.44 -9.07 6.79
N LEU A 131 -9.92 -7.91 7.22
CA LEU A 131 -10.64 -6.93 8.04
C LEU A 131 -11.57 -6.03 7.20
N GLY A 132 -11.40 -6.05 5.88
CA GLY A 132 -12.03 -5.10 4.98
C GLY A 132 -11.20 -3.84 4.83
N VAL A 133 -11.10 -3.36 3.59
CA VAL A 133 -10.47 -2.08 3.24
C VAL A 133 -11.32 -1.43 2.17
N LYS A 134 -11.27 -0.10 2.10
CA LYS A 134 -12.06 0.60 1.09
C LYS A 134 -11.54 0.41 -0.35
N ASP A 135 -10.22 0.31 -0.50
CA ASP A 135 -9.56 0.21 -1.81
C ASP A 135 -8.86 -1.17 -1.97
N PRO A 136 -9.63 -2.27 -2.04
CA PRO A 136 -9.08 -3.63 -2.10
C PRO A 136 -8.23 -3.87 -3.35
N GLU A 137 -8.47 -3.15 -4.45
CA GLU A 137 -7.66 -3.24 -5.66
C GLU A 137 -6.19 -2.86 -5.42
N ARG A 138 -5.95 -1.87 -4.56
CA ARG A 138 -4.59 -1.42 -4.24
C ARG A 138 -3.87 -2.41 -3.33
N ALA A 139 -4.61 -3.00 -2.39
CA ALA A 139 -4.10 -4.09 -1.57
C ALA A 139 -3.71 -5.30 -2.43
N LEU A 140 -4.59 -5.72 -3.35
CA LEU A 140 -4.32 -6.81 -4.29
C LEU A 140 -3.12 -6.53 -5.19
N PHE A 141 -2.99 -5.31 -5.72
CA PHE A 141 -1.82 -4.94 -6.51
C PHE A 141 -0.52 -5.03 -5.69
N ASN A 142 -0.53 -4.57 -4.42
CA ASN A 142 0.64 -4.69 -3.55
C ASN A 142 0.96 -6.16 -3.22
N ARG A 143 -0.06 -7.01 -3.09
CA ARG A 143 0.13 -8.47 -2.92
C ARG A 143 0.68 -9.11 -4.19
N ALA A 144 0.23 -8.67 -5.37
CA ALA A 144 0.75 -9.11 -6.66
C ALA A 144 2.24 -8.79 -6.81
N LEU A 145 2.67 -7.57 -6.44
CA LEU A 145 4.09 -7.19 -6.39
C LEU A 145 4.89 -8.11 -5.47
N ALA A 146 4.33 -8.48 -4.32
CA ALA A 146 4.99 -9.38 -3.38
C ALA A 146 5.11 -10.80 -3.94
N HIS A 147 4.04 -11.33 -4.54
CA HIS A 147 4.07 -12.61 -5.26
C HIS A 147 5.11 -12.62 -6.38
N GLU A 148 5.21 -11.55 -7.15
CA GLU A 148 6.21 -11.39 -8.21
C GLU A 148 7.63 -11.37 -7.63
N GLY A 149 7.86 -10.63 -6.54
CA GLY A 149 9.14 -10.63 -5.82
C GLY A 149 9.55 -11.99 -5.26
N LEU A 150 8.57 -12.87 -4.98
CA LEU A 150 8.78 -14.27 -4.58
C LEU A 150 8.86 -15.25 -5.75
N GLY A 151 8.67 -14.79 -6.99
CA GLY A 151 8.66 -15.62 -8.19
C GLY A 151 7.35 -16.39 -8.43
N ASP A 152 6.31 -16.16 -7.63
CA ASP A 152 4.97 -16.73 -7.87
C ASP A 152 4.21 -15.90 -8.90
N LEU A 153 4.65 -16.01 -10.16
CA LEU A 153 4.08 -15.26 -11.28
C LEU A 153 2.60 -15.60 -11.54
N ARG A 154 2.16 -16.80 -11.14
CA ARG A 154 0.75 -17.19 -11.32
C ARG A 154 -0.14 -16.43 -10.36
N ALA A 155 0.21 -16.40 -9.07
CA ALA A 155 -0.55 -15.65 -8.08
C ALA A 155 -0.46 -14.14 -8.35
N ALA A 156 0.70 -13.62 -8.74
CA ALA A 156 0.86 -12.22 -9.14
C ALA A 156 -0.10 -11.83 -10.28
N TYR A 157 -0.16 -12.64 -11.34
CA TYR A 157 -1.10 -12.43 -12.45
C TYR A 157 -2.56 -12.39 -11.99
N GLN A 158 -2.95 -13.32 -11.11
CA GLN A 158 -4.33 -13.39 -10.60
C GLN A 158 -4.71 -12.14 -9.80
N ASP A 159 -3.82 -11.67 -8.94
CA ASP A 159 -4.05 -10.47 -8.13
C ASP A 159 -4.04 -9.20 -8.98
N TYR A 160 -3.13 -9.06 -9.96
CA TYR A 160 -3.17 -7.95 -10.90
C TYR A 160 -4.46 -7.94 -11.73
N ALA A 161 -4.89 -9.11 -12.22
CA ALA A 161 -6.14 -9.24 -12.98
C ALA A 161 -7.33 -8.83 -12.13
N LYS A 162 -7.37 -9.25 -10.85
CA LYS A 162 -8.45 -8.88 -9.95
C LYS A 162 -8.43 -7.39 -9.60
N ALA A 163 -7.25 -6.80 -9.39
CA ALA A 163 -7.11 -5.36 -9.19
C ALA A 163 -7.61 -4.56 -10.40
N ALA A 164 -7.28 -4.99 -11.62
CA ALA A 164 -7.77 -4.38 -12.86
C ALA A 164 -9.29 -4.49 -13.04
N GLU A 165 -9.89 -5.59 -12.57
CA GLU A 165 -11.35 -5.81 -12.59
C GLU A 165 -12.07 -4.88 -11.61
N LEU A 166 -11.53 -4.73 -10.40
CA LEU A 166 -12.12 -3.91 -9.34
C LEU A 166 -12.04 -2.41 -9.64
N ASN A 167 -10.98 -1.96 -10.31
CA ASN A 167 -10.84 -0.57 -10.76
C ASN A 167 -10.35 -0.50 -12.20
N PRO A 168 -11.26 -0.53 -13.18
CA PRO A 168 -10.92 -0.49 -14.60
C PRO A 168 -10.21 0.80 -15.04
N GLU A 169 -10.42 1.93 -14.37
CA GLU A 169 -9.80 3.21 -14.73
C GLU A 169 -8.35 3.32 -14.21
N TRP A 170 -7.97 2.45 -13.26
CA TRP A 170 -6.60 2.41 -12.77
C TRP A 170 -5.69 1.65 -13.74
N ALA A 171 -4.81 2.38 -14.42
CA ALA A 171 -3.96 1.83 -15.47
C ALA A 171 -2.88 0.85 -14.95
N ALA A 172 -2.39 1.02 -13.72
CA ALA A 172 -1.17 0.32 -13.27
C ALA A 172 -1.28 -1.23 -13.31
N PRO A 173 -2.34 -1.87 -12.80
CA PRO A 173 -2.49 -3.33 -12.94
C PRO A 173 -2.48 -3.80 -14.39
N LYS A 174 -3.08 -3.03 -15.32
CA LYS A 174 -3.11 -3.37 -16.75
C LYS A 174 -1.72 -3.27 -17.39
N THR A 175 -0.94 -2.28 -17.00
CA THR A 175 0.47 -2.15 -17.41
C THR A 175 1.29 -3.36 -16.97
N GLU A 176 1.10 -3.82 -15.72
CA GLU A 176 1.80 -5.01 -15.25
C GLU A 176 1.35 -6.28 -15.98
N LEU A 177 0.05 -6.46 -16.19
CA LEU A 177 -0.51 -7.60 -16.91
C LEU A 177 0.02 -7.73 -18.35
N ALA A 178 0.30 -6.61 -19.02
CA ALA A 178 0.84 -6.61 -20.38
C ALA A 178 2.23 -7.27 -20.51
N ARG A 179 2.96 -7.41 -19.39
CA ARG A 179 4.26 -8.10 -19.33
C ARG A 179 4.12 -9.62 -19.27
N PHE A 180 2.95 -10.15 -18.90
CA PHE A 180 2.75 -11.59 -18.73
C PHE A 180 2.45 -12.26 -20.08
N THR A 181 3.08 -13.42 -20.31
CA THR A 181 2.73 -14.31 -21.43
C THR A 181 1.92 -15.49 -20.91
N VAL A 182 0.63 -15.55 -21.26
CA VAL A 182 -0.24 -16.66 -20.88
C VAL A 182 -0.23 -17.71 -21.97
N LYS A 183 0.35 -18.88 -21.69
CA LYS A 183 0.21 -20.06 -22.55
C LYS A 183 -1.05 -20.83 -22.15
N ARG A 184 -2.03 -20.93 -23.05
CA ARG A 184 -3.17 -21.83 -22.85
C ARG A 184 -2.72 -23.26 -23.19
N PRO A 185 -3.12 -24.27 -22.40
CA PRO A 185 -2.85 -25.67 -22.69
C PRO A 185 -3.52 -26.13 -23.99
#